data_AF-A0A556V5X0-F1
#
_entry.id   AF-A0A556V5X0-F1
#
_cell.length_a   1.000
_cell.length_b   1.000
_cell.length_c   1.000
_cell.angle_alpha   90.00
_cell.angle_beta   90.00
_cell.angle_gamma   90.00
#
_symmetry.space_group_name_H-M   'P 1'
#
loop_
_entity.id
_entity.type
_entity.pdbx_description
1 polymer ?
#
loop_
_entity_poly.entity_id
_entity_poly.type
_entity_poly.pdbx_seq_one_letter_code
_entity_poly.pdbx_strand_id
1 'polypeptide(L)'
;MAEVVNCRSKEATRSESDKTNENAMLNASGQTGDCENRSVKSAQSDARRSRLKVFNKVMEKSLQRLIADASFSRFAHSFHPLCKQNPQMADVIHKQFITDLQKAIQEDINRVIEEGDLQVKLEELDRLEEQAKDMPAPAWRPSGAPEQDLCSMLIPYHQGQEEYVRRELRKLQKENTELAQKVQSGRDTITHTEQRIAAAVDEWKASVADLESFVSSLCPLEDF
;
A
#
# COMPACT_ATOMS: atom_id res chain seq x y z
N MET A 1 -30.05 -33.01 3.57
CA MET A 1 -30.19 -32.35 2.25
C MET A 1 -29.39 -31.07 2.29
N ALA A 2 -28.15 -31.12 1.84
CA ALA A 2 -27.28 -29.96 1.69
C ALA A 2 -26.79 -29.96 0.25
N GLU A 3 -27.16 -28.92 -0.49
CA GLU A 3 -26.84 -28.73 -1.90
C GLU A 3 -25.37 -28.35 -2.06
N VAL A 4 -24.69 -29.10 -2.93
CA VAL A 4 -23.32 -28.87 -3.37
C VAL A 4 -23.37 -27.88 -4.52
N VAL A 5 -22.89 -26.65 -4.30
CA VAL A 5 -22.75 -25.65 -5.37
C VAL A 5 -21.42 -25.91 -6.10
N ASN A 6 -21.57 -26.41 -7.31
CA ASN A 6 -20.55 -26.66 -8.32
C ASN A 6 -20.23 -25.36 -9.07
N CYS A 7 -19.01 -24.83 -8.96
CA CYS A 7 -18.53 -23.73 -9.81
C CYS A 7 -17.40 -24.24 -10.71
N ARG A 8 -17.75 -24.39 -11.99
CA ARG A 8 -16.93 -24.90 -13.08
C ARG A 8 -16.18 -23.73 -13.73
N SER A 9 -14.85 -23.73 -13.61
CA SER A 9 -13.96 -22.86 -14.39
C SER A 9 -13.98 -23.22 -15.87
N LYS A 10 -13.98 -22.21 -16.75
CA LYS A 10 -13.55 -22.34 -18.15
C LYS A 10 -12.59 -21.20 -18.50
N GLU A 11 -11.48 -21.62 -19.09
CA GLU A 11 -10.28 -20.86 -19.41
C GLU A 11 -10.32 -20.21 -20.80
N ALA A 12 -9.46 -19.20 -20.94
CA ALA A 12 -8.63 -18.84 -22.10
C ALA A 12 -9.27 -18.26 -23.38
N THR A 13 -8.75 -17.10 -23.78
CA THR A 13 -7.95 -17.04 -25.02
C THR A 13 -6.92 -15.91 -24.98
N ARG A 14 -5.76 -16.19 -25.56
CA ARG A 14 -4.49 -15.45 -25.61
C ARG A 14 -4.26 -14.99 -27.06
N SER A 15 -3.70 -13.80 -27.27
CA SER A 15 -3.02 -13.42 -28.52
C SER A 15 -2.01 -12.33 -28.17
N GLU A 16 -0.73 -12.67 -28.01
CA GLU A 16 0.34 -12.66 -29.03
C GLU A 16 0.69 -11.25 -29.54
N SER A 17 1.84 -10.79 -29.06
CA SER A 17 2.55 -9.57 -29.44
C SER A 17 3.81 -9.97 -30.18
N ASP A 18 4.04 -9.41 -31.37
CA ASP A 18 5.27 -9.59 -32.12
C ASP A 18 5.69 -8.26 -32.78
N LYS A 19 6.95 -7.89 -32.51
CA LYS A 19 7.95 -7.33 -33.45
C LYS A 19 8.09 -5.83 -33.77
N THR A 20 9.27 -5.35 -33.35
CA THR A 20 10.35 -4.62 -34.08
C THR A 20 10.19 -3.19 -34.60
N ASN A 21 10.96 -2.31 -33.93
CA ASN A 21 12.19 -1.62 -34.38
C ASN A 21 12.18 -0.60 -35.54
N GLU A 22 12.78 0.55 -35.18
CA GLU A 22 13.60 1.51 -35.94
C GLU A 22 13.06 2.20 -37.21
N ASN A 23 12.98 3.53 -37.14
CA ASN A 23 13.33 4.39 -38.27
C ASN A 23 14.01 5.68 -37.79
N ALA A 24 15.18 5.93 -38.36
CA ALA A 24 16.01 7.12 -38.17
C ALA A 24 15.62 8.23 -39.14
N MET A 25 15.78 9.50 -38.73
CA MET A 25 16.05 10.67 -39.61
C MET A 25 16.36 11.88 -38.70
N LEU A 26 17.61 12.36 -38.70
CA LEU A 26 18.17 13.47 -39.50
C LEU A 26 17.95 14.88 -38.89
N ASN A 27 19.09 15.52 -38.62
CA ASN A 27 19.30 16.93 -38.23
C ASN A 27 18.58 17.94 -39.15
N ALA A 28 18.12 19.07 -38.58
CA ALA A 28 18.51 20.42 -39.02
C ALA A 28 17.94 21.52 -38.10
N SER A 29 18.76 22.56 -37.94
CA SER A 29 18.55 23.79 -37.17
C SER A 29 17.43 24.69 -37.71
N GLY A 30 16.78 25.44 -36.82
CA GLY A 30 15.84 26.52 -37.15
C GLY A 30 15.47 27.34 -35.91
N GLN A 31 15.91 28.60 -35.89
CA GLN A 31 15.73 29.59 -34.83
C GLN A 31 14.30 30.14 -34.71
N THR A 32 14.00 30.60 -33.49
CA THR A 32 13.17 31.77 -33.12
C THR A 32 11.68 31.79 -33.50
N GLY A 33 10.84 31.86 -32.47
CA GLY A 33 9.44 32.25 -32.60
C GLY A 33 8.76 32.26 -31.23
N ASP A 34 8.56 33.47 -30.70
CA ASP A 34 7.90 33.81 -29.44
C ASP A 34 6.68 32.95 -29.07
N CYS A 35 6.68 32.48 -27.81
CA CYS A 35 5.47 32.29 -27.02
C CYS A 35 5.81 32.48 -25.52
N GLU A 36 6.32 33.65 -25.19
CA GLU A 36 6.16 34.24 -23.86
C GLU A 36 4.66 34.44 -23.58
N ASN A 37 3.99 33.44 -23.00
CA ASN A 37 2.80 33.59 -22.12
C ASN A 37 2.12 32.26 -21.77
N ARG A 38 2.90 31.20 -21.50
CA ARG A 38 2.36 29.98 -20.86
C ARG A 38 2.93 29.71 -19.47
N SER A 39 3.73 30.63 -18.93
CA SER A 39 4.40 30.47 -17.63
C SER A 39 3.83 31.35 -16.50
N VAL A 40 2.67 31.99 -16.71
CA VAL A 40 2.04 32.87 -15.70
C VAL A 40 0.80 32.22 -15.05
N LYS A 41 0.38 31.04 -15.52
CA LYS A 41 -0.74 30.29 -14.91
C LYS A 41 -0.32 29.21 -13.91
N SER A 42 0.95 28.83 -13.80
CA SER A 42 1.39 27.88 -12.75
C SER A 42 1.79 28.55 -11.44
N ALA A 43 2.11 29.86 -11.45
CA ALA A 43 2.46 30.59 -10.23
C ALA A 43 1.23 31.14 -9.46
N GLN A 44 0.04 31.10 -10.05
CA GLN A 44 -1.19 31.60 -9.39
C GLN A 44 -1.91 30.54 -8.54
N SER A 45 -1.52 29.27 -8.62
CA SER A 45 -1.98 28.22 -7.70
C SER A 45 -1.12 28.08 -6.44
N ASP A 46 0.06 28.70 -6.41
CA ASP A 46 1.11 28.49 -5.38
C ASP A 46 0.97 29.33 -4.10
N ALA A 47 -0.15 30.03 -3.93
CA ALA A 47 -0.44 30.73 -2.67
C ALA A 47 -1.84 30.41 -2.17
N ARG A 48 -2.24 29.14 -2.22
CA ARG A 48 -3.30 28.66 -1.32
C ARG A 48 -2.86 29.06 0.09
N ARG A 49 -3.66 29.92 0.71
CA ARG A 49 -3.29 30.68 1.90
C ARG A 49 -2.84 29.74 3.02
N SER A 50 -1.53 29.69 3.30
CA SER A 50 -0.96 28.83 4.35
C SER A 50 -1.80 28.91 5.62
N ARG A 51 -2.25 27.74 6.11
CA ARG A 51 -3.17 27.66 7.26
C ARG A 51 -2.58 28.33 8.49
N LEU A 52 -1.27 28.21 8.70
CA LEU A 52 -0.55 28.90 9.78
C LEU A 52 -0.65 30.43 9.66
N LYS A 53 -0.50 30.98 8.45
CA LYS A 53 -0.67 32.43 8.23
C LYS A 53 -2.10 32.89 8.50
N VAL A 54 -3.10 32.07 8.17
CA VAL A 54 -4.50 32.35 8.50
C VAL A 54 -4.70 32.35 10.01
N PHE A 55 -4.23 31.31 10.69
CA PHE A 55 -4.30 31.17 12.14
C PHE A 55 -3.69 32.38 12.85
N ASN A 56 -2.42 32.70 12.56
CA ASN A 56 -1.73 33.86 13.15
C ASN A 56 -2.48 35.17 12.90
N LYS A 57 -3.05 35.33 11.70
CA LYS A 57 -3.82 36.53 11.36
C LYS A 57 -5.12 36.63 12.17
N VAL A 58 -5.83 35.52 12.36
CA VAL A 58 -7.08 35.48 13.14
C VAL A 58 -6.80 35.74 14.61
N MET A 59 -5.75 35.12 15.17
CA MET A 59 -5.36 35.33 16.56
C MET A 59 -4.98 36.78 16.84
N GLU A 60 -4.12 37.37 16.00
CA GLU A 60 -3.74 38.78 16.09
C GLU A 60 -4.96 39.71 16.01
N LYS A 61 -5.87 39.46 15.05
CA LYS A 61 -7.07 40.28 14.90
C LYS A 61 -8.03 40.15 16.08
N SER A 62 -8.11 38.98 16.68
CA SER A 62 -8.95 38.73 17.86
C SER A 62 -8.38 39.46 19.08
N LEU A 63 -7.06 39.42 19.29
CA LEU A 63 -6.37 40.15 20.35
C LEU A 63 -6.55 41.66 20.18
N GLN A 64 -6.34 42.19 18.98
CA GLN A 64 -6.58 43.61 18.68
C GLN A 64 -8.01 44.04 19.04
N ARG A 65 -9.00 43.20 18.73
CA ARG A 65 -10.40 43.50 19.04
C ARG A 65 -10.68 43.50 20.55
N LEU A 66 -10.12 42.52 21.26
CA LEU A 66 -10.22 42.45 22.72
C LEU A 66 -9.64 43.71 23.39
N ILE A 67 -8.45 44.14 22.95
CA ILE A 67 -7.80 45.34 23.49
C ILE A 67 -8.60 46.62 23.15
N ALA A 68 -9.14 46.72 21.94
CA ALA A 68 -10.00 47.84 21.57
C ALA A 68 -11.26 47.94 22.44
N ASP A 69 -11.87 46.81 22.79
CA ASP A 69 -13.04 46.75 23.67
C ASP A 69 -12.69 47.11 25.14
N ALA A 70 -11.44 46.89 25.54
CA ALA A 70 -10.89 47.27 26.85
C ALA A 70 -10.36 48.74 26.89
N SER A 71 -10.97 49.64 26.12
CA SER A 71 -10.57 51.05 26.03
C SER A 71 -10.57 51.80 27.38
N PHE A 72 -9.74 52.85 27.49
CA PHE A 72 -9.64 53.68 28.69
C PHE A 72 -10.98 54.35 29.06
N SER A 73 -11.83 54.69 28.09
CA SER A 73 -13.14 55.29 28.36
C SER A 73 -14.06 54.36 29.17
N ARG A 74 -14.06 53.06 28.84
CA ARG A 74 -14.81 52.04 29.59
C ARG A 74 -14.22 51.79 30.96
N PHE A 75 -12.89 51.78 31.07
CA PHE A 75 -12.19 51.68 32.34
C PHE A 75 -12.53 52.87 33.26
N ALA A 76 -12.40 54.09 32.76
CA ALA A 76 -12.67 55.31 33.52
C ALA A 76 -14.15 55.45 33.91
N HIS A 77 -15.07 54.97 33.08
CA HIS A 77 -16.49 54.92 33.42
C HIS A 77 -16.76 53.96 34.60
N SER A 78 -16.12 52.78 34.58
CA SER A 78 -16.31 51.74 35.61
C SER A 78 -15.62 52.08 36.93
N PHE A 79 -14.49 52.80 36.88
CA PHE A 79 -13.70 53.22 38.04
C PHE A 79 -13.72 54.74 38.28
N HIS A 80 -14.85 55.39 37.96
CA HIS A 80 -14.98 56.85 37.94
C HIS A 80 -14.47 57.57 39.22
N PRO A 81 -14.77 57.13 40.45
CA PRO A 81 -14.29 57.80 41.66
C PRO A 81 -12.76 57.86 41.75
N LEU A 82 -12.08 56.78 41.33
CA LEU A 82 -10.63 56.66 41.36
C LEU A 82 -9.98 57.51 40.26
N CYS A 83 -10.55 57.48 39.05
CA CYS A 83 -10.09 58.29 37.93
C CYS A 83 -10.25 59.80 38.17
N LYS A 84 -11.30 60.21 38.90
CA LYS A 84 -11.50 61.62 39.27
C LYS A 84 -10.48 62.12 40.28
N GLN A 85 -10.05 61.27 41.22
CA GLN A 85 -9.05 61.64 42.23
C GLN A 85 -7.64 61.77 41.66
N ASN A 86 -7.24 60.83 40.79
CA ASN A 86 -5.92 60.86 40.16
C ASN A 86 -5.97 60.31 38.73
N PRO A 87 -6.26 61.16 37.73
CA PRO A 87 -6.41 60.73 36.34
C PRO A 87 -5.08 60.25 35.74
N GLN A 88 -3.94 60.82 36.16
CA GLN A 88 -2.62 60.40 35.69
C GLN A 88 -2.29 58.97 36.14
N MET A 89 -2.51 58.67 37.43
CA MET A 89 -2.29 57.32 37.96
C MET A 89 -3.21 56.30 37.29
N ALA A 90 -4.49 56.65 37.09
CA ALA A 90 -5.45 55.76 36.43
C ALA A 90 -5.07 55.44 34.98
N ASP A 91 -4.55 56.42 34.22
CA ASP A 91 -4.05 56.22 32.85
C ASP A 91 -2.82 55.29 32.83
N VAL A 92 -1.88 55.48 33.76
CA VAL A 92 -0.70 54.60 33.89
C VAL A 92 -1.12 53.17 34.23
N ILE A 93 -2.04 52.97 35.18
CA ILE A 93 -2.54 51.65 35.56
C ILE A 93 -3.21 50.96 34.37
N HIS A 94 -4.08 51.67 33.64
CA HIS A 94 -4.77 51.11 32.48
C HIS A 94 -3.79 50.69 31.38
N LYS A 95 -2.82 51.55 31.03
CA LYS A 95 -1.79 51.22 30.04
C LYS A 95 -0.96 50.02 30.44
N GLN A 96 -0.59 49.92 31.72
CA GLN A 96 0.15 48.78 32.25
C GLN A 96 -0.67 47.50 32.14
N PHE A 97 -1.93 47.54 32.58
CA PHE A 97 -2.86 46.41 32.48
C PHE A 97 -3.02 45.91 31.05
N ILE A 98 -3.22 46.81 30.08
CA ILE A 98 -3.35 46.44 28.66
C ILE A 98 -2.07 45.80 28.12
N THR A 99 -0.91 46.37 28.47
CA THR A 99 0.39 45.85 28.04
C THR A 99 0.63 44.44 28.59
N ASP A 100 0.39 44.24 29.89
CA ASP A 100 0.58 42.95 30.55
C ASP A 100 -0.40 41.91 30.03
N LEU A 101 -1.67 42.29 29.82
CA LEU A 101 -2.69 41.41 29.25
C LEU A 101 -2.32 40.97 27.83
N GLN A 102 -1.92 41.91 26.98
CA GLN A 102 -1.53 41.61 25.61
C GLN A 102 -0.31 40.68 25.56
N LYS A 103 0.69 40.96 26.40
CA LYS A 103 1.89 40.14 26.52
C LYS A 103 1.55 38.72 27.00
N ALA A 104 0.80 38.58 28.08
CA ALA A 104 0.41 37.29 28.63
C ALA A 104 -0.35 36.44 27.60
N ILE A 105 -1.34 37.02 26.91
CA ILE A 105 -2.09 36.30 25.88
C ILE A 105 -1.18 35.89 24.71
N GLN A 106 -0.27 36.77 24.27
CA GLN A 106 0.64 36.44 23.17
C GLN A 106 1.62 35.33 23.54
N GLU A 107 2.15 35.35 24.77
CA GLU A 107 3.00 34.30 25.31
C GLU A 107 2.24 32.96 25.39
N ASP A 108 0.99 32.96 25.83
CA ASP A 108 0.16 31.76 25.90
C ASP A 108 -0.20 31.22 24.50
N ILE A 109 -0.49 32.10 23.54
CA ILE A 109 -0.71 31.68 22.14
C ILE A 109 0.56 31.02 21.59
N ASN A 110 1.73 31.63 21.80
CA ASN A 110 3.00 31.08 21.33
C ASN A 110 3.29 29.73 22.00
N ARG A 111 3.04 29.62 23.31
CA ARG A 111 3.16 28.37 24.06
C ARG A 111 2.27 27.27 23.46
N VAL A 112 1.01 27.56 23.15
CA VAL A 112 0.11 26.58 22.50
C VAL A 112 0.59 26.18 21.10
N ILE A 113 1.15 27.12 20.33
CA ILE A 113 1.72 26.83 19.01
C ILE A 113 2.91 25.87 19.14
N GLU A 114 3.80 26.12 20.11
CA GLU A 114 5.01 25.33 20.36
C GLU A 114 4.67 23.95 20.96
N GLU A 115 3.90 23.89 22.05
CA GLU A 115 3.49 22.64 22.69
C GLU A 115 2.69 21.73 21.76
N GLY A 116 1.88 22.33 20.88
CA GLY A 116 1.05 21.61 19.93
C GLY A 116 1.74 21.24 18.63
N ASP A 117 3.01 21.61 18.43
CA ASP A 117 3.73 21.55 17.15
C ASP A 117 2.84 22.06 15.98
N LEU A 118 2.08 23.13 16.23
CA LEU A 118 0.97 23.50 15.36
C LEU A 118 1.45 23.91 13.97
N GLN A 119 2.64 24.51 13.89
CA GLN A 119 3.29 24.83 12.62
C GLN A 119 3.45 23.57 11.75
N VAL A 120 4.09 22.53 12.29
CA VAL A 120 4.35 21.28 11.55
C VAL A 120 3.04 20.61 11.13
N LYS A 121 2.04 20.57 12.02
CA LYS A 121 0.75 19.95 11.72
C LYS A 121 -0.03 20.70 10.64
N LEU A 122 -0.04 22.03 10.68
CA LEU A 122 -0.75 22.84 9.67
C LEU A 122 -0.04 22.80 8.32
N GLU A 123 1.30 22.80 8.30
CA GLU A 123 2.09 22.62 7.07
C GLU A 123 1.88 21.22 6.47
N GLU A 124 1.83 20.17 7.30
CA GLU A 124 1.53 18.82 6.85
C GLU A 124 0.10 18.69 6.30
N LEU A 125 -0.88 19.37 6.90
CA LEU A 125 -2.24 19.44 6.33
C LEU A 125 -2.27 20.16 4.99
N ASP A 126 -1.51 21.25 4.83
CA ASP A 126 -1.35 21.93 3.54
C ASP A 126 -0.77 20.96 2.49
N ARG A 127 0.25 20.16 2.87
CA ARG A 127 0.87 19.13 2.00
C ARG A 127 -0.09 18.00 1.61
N LEU A 128 -0.84 17.45 2.58
CA LEU A 128 -1.78 16.35 2.34
C LEU A 128 -2.96 16.81 1.47
N GLU A 129 -3.45 18.04 1.66
CA GLU A 129 -4.50 18.60 0.80
C GLU A 129 -4.00 18.77 -0.63
N GLU A 130 -2.76 19.20 -0.82
CA GLU A 130 -2.13 19.32 -2.15
C GLU A 130 -2.08 17.97 -2.87
N GLN A 131 -1.62 16.92 -2.16
CA GLN A 131 -1.52 15.56 -2.70
C GLN A 131 -2.88 14.96 -3.07
N ALA A 132 -3.94 15.38 -2.38
CA ALA A 132 -5.30 14.88 -2.58
C ALA A 132 -6.13 15.71 -3.58
N LYS A 133 -5.59 16.79 -4.17
CA LYS A 133 -6.36 17.72 -5.02
C LYS A 133 -7.08 17.04 -6.18
N ASP A 134 -6.46 16.04 -6.80
CA ASP A 134 -6.96 15.38 -8.00
C ASP A 134 -7.75 14.09 -7.69
N MET A 135 -8.07 13.83 -6.42
CA MET A 135 -8.86 12.68 -6.00
C MET A 135 -10.34 13.08 -5.88
N PRO A 136 -11.21 12.75 -6.87
CA PRO A 136 -12.61 13.19 -6.87
C PRO A 136 -13.49 12.40 -5.89
N ALA A 137 -12.99 11.26 -5.40
CA ALA A 137 -13.74 10.40 -4.49
C ALA A 137 -13.76 10.98 -3.07
N PRO A 138 -14.88 10.83 -2.33
CA PRO A 138 -14.90 11.15 -0.90
C PRO A 138 -13.80 10.41 -0.16
N ALA A 139 -13.01 11.14 0.63
CA ALA A 139 -12.00 10.54 1.47
C ALA A 139 -12.65 9.60 2.51
N TRP A 140 -11.99 8.48 2.79
CA TRP A 140 -12.44 7.51 3.78
C TRP A 140 -12.64 8.17 5.16
N ARG A 141 -13.65 7.70 5.89
CA ARG A 141 -13.94 8.08 7.27
C ARG A 141 -14.19 6.81 8.07
N PRO A 142 -13.76 6.75 9.34
CA PRO A 142 -14.08 5.63 10.22
C PRO A 142 -15.58 5.37 10.23
N SER A 143 -15.95 4.12 10.01
CA SER A 143 -17.36 3.70 10.00
C SER A 143 -17.99 3.72 11.39
N GLY A 144 -17.16 3.69 12.43
CA GLY A 144 -17.58 3.50 13.82
C GLY A 144 -17.66 2.01 14.22
N ALA A 145 -17.40 1.09 13.29
CA ALA A 145 -17.27 -0.34 13.53
C ALA A 145 -15.78 -0.74 13.43
N PRO A 146 -15.10 -0.98 14.57
CA PRO A 146 -13.65 -1.22 14.59
C PRO A 146 -13.21 -2.40 13.72
N GLU A 147 -14.02 -3.46 13.65
CA GLU A 147 -13.73 -4.65 12.84
C GLU A 147 -13.65 -4.31 11.35
N GLN A 148 -14.58 -3.48 10.87
CA GLN A 148 -14.63 -3.06 9.47
C GLN A 148 -13.48 -2.10 9.14
N ASP A 149 -13.20 -1.16 10.04
CA ASP A 149 -12.12 -0.18 9.85
C ASP A 149 -10.75 -0.88 9.84
N LEU A 150 -10.55 -1.89 10.70
CA LEU A 150 -9.32 -2.69 10.75
C LEU A 150 -9.13 -3.54 9.49
N CYS A 151 -10.20 -4.12 8.93
CA CYS A 151 -10.11 -4.91 7.70
C CYS A 151 -9.44 -4.12 6.57
N SER A 152 -9.77 -2.83 6.41
CA SER A 152 -9.17 -1.98 5.37
C SER A 152 -7.64 -1.92 5.43
N MET A 153 -7.09 -1.93 6.65
CA MET A 153 -5.64 -1.90 6.90
C MET A 153 -4.99 -3.27 6.75
N LEU A 154 -5.70 -4.35 7.09
CA LEU A 154 -5.17 -5.71 7.05
C LEU A 154 -5.24 -6.36 5.67
N ILE A 155 -6.16 -5.94 4.82
CA ILE A 155 -6.35 -6.51 3.47
C ILE A 155 -5.05 -6.57 2.66
N PRO A 156 -4.26 -5.49 2.52
CA PRO A 156 -3.02 -5.55 1.73
C PRO A 156 -1.99 -6.55 2.27
N TYR A 157 -1.91 -6.68 3.59
CA TYR A 157 -1.01 -7.65 4.23
C TYR A 157 -1.43 -9.09 3.91
N HIS A 158 -2.72 -9.40 4.07
CA HIS A 158 -3.24 -10.74 3.78
C HIS A 158 -3.17 -11.08 2.29
N GLN A 159 -3.40 -10.11 1.40
CA GLN A 159 -3.20 -10.29 -0.03
C GLN A 159 -1.75 -10.68 -0.35
N GLY A 160 -0.76 -10.01 0.26
CA GLY A 160 0.65 -10.37 0.10
C GLY A 160 0.97 -11.78 0.59
N GLN A 161 0.39 -12.21 1.72
CA GLN A 161 0.55 -13.58 2.22
C GLN A 161 -0.07 -14.62 1.27
N GLU A 162 -1.27 -14.34 0.78
CA GLU A 162 -1.98 -15.21 -0.16
C GLU A 162 -1.18 -15.40 -1.46
N GLU A 163 -0.63 -14.31 -2.01
CA GLU A 163 0.22 -14.35 -3.19
C GLU A 163 1.47 -15.20 -2.99
N TYR A 164 2.13 -15.05 -1.84
CA TYR A 164 3.31 -15.84 -1.48
C TYR A 164 2.98 -17.33 -1.39
N VAL A 165 1.96 -17.70 -0.61
CA VAL A 165 1.56 -19.11 -0.44
C VAL A 165 1.16 -19.72 -1.77
N ARG A 166 0.42 -18.99 -2.60
CA ARG A 166 0.01 -19.44 -3.94
C ARG A 166 1.23 -19.69 -4.84
N ARG A 167 2.28 -18.88 -4.74
CA ARG A 167 3.53 -19.08 -5.48
C ARG A 167 4.24 -20.36 -5.05
N GLU A 168 4.43 -20.56 -3.75
CA GLU A 168 5.09 -21.75 -3.22
C GLU A 168 4.30 -23.03 -3.52
N LEU A 169 2.96 -22.97 -3.41
CA LEU A 169 2.11 -24.09 -3.76
C LEU A 169 2.28 -24.51 -5.23
N ARG A 170 2.30 -23.56 -6.17
CA ARG A 170 2.52 -23.85 -7.60
C ARG A 170 3.89 -24.50 -7.84
N LYS A 171 4.93 -24.05 -7.13
CA LYS A 171 6.28 -24.62 -7.22
C LYS A 171 6.27 -26.09 -6.77
N LEU A 172 5.69 -26.37 -5.60
CA LEU A 172 5.58 -27.73 -5.07
C LEU A 172 4.74 -28.64 -5.97
N GLN A 173 3.62 -28.13 -6.51
CA GLN A 173 2.78 -28.91 -7.43
C GLN A 173 3.51 -29.28 -8.71
N LYS A 174 4.30 -28.36 -9.28
CA LYS A 174 5.12 -28.65 -10.46
C LYS A 174 6.15 -29.74 -10.16
N GLU A 175 6.91 -29.58 -9.09
CA GLU A 175 7.92 -30.56 -8.68
C GLU A 175 7.30 -31.95 -8.40
N ASN A 176 6.18 -31.98 -7.68
CA ASN A 176 5.48 -33.23 -7.38
C ASN A 176 4.99 -33.92 -8.66
N THR A 177 4.47 -33.16 -9.64
CA THR A 177 4.05 -33.71 -10.93
C THR A 177 5.22 -34.33 -11.69
N GLU A 178 6.38 -33.64 -11.74
CA GLU A 178 7.60 -34.15 -12.37
C GLU A 178 8.12 -35.42 -11.67
N LEU A 179 8.09 -35.45 -10.34
CA LEU A 179 8.50 -36.62 -9.56
C LEU A 179 7.53 -37.79 -9.75
N ALA A 180 6.22 -37.54 -9.73
CA ALA A 180 5.20 -38.56 -9.97
C ALA A 180 5.36 -39.21 -11.35
N GLN A 181 5.65 -38.40 -12.38
CA GLN A 181 5.93 -38.90 -13.72
C GLN A 181 7.19 -39.79 -13.74
N LYS A 182 8.28 -39.37 -13.09
CA LYS A 182 9.51 -40.18 -12.99
C LYS A 182 9.27 -41.51 -12.27
N VAL A 183 8.50 -41.49 -11.18
CA VAL A 183 8.13 -42.72 -10.44
C VAL A 183 7.31 -43.65 -11.32
N GLN A 184 6.34 -43.12 -12.07
CA GLN A 184 5.53 -43.94 -12.97
C GLN A 184 6.38 -44.59 -14.06
N SER A 185 7.22 -43.82 -14.77
CA SER A 185 8.13 -44.37 -15.77
C SER A 185 9.09 -45.42 -15.19
N GLY A 186 9.55 -45.20 -13.95
CA GLY A 186 10.38 -46.16 -13.22
C GLY A 186 9.63 -47.47 -12.93
N ARG A 187 8.38 -47.39 -12.47
CA ARG A 187 7.52 -48.57 -12.24
C ARG A 187 7.27 -49.33 -13.54
N ASP A 188 6.96 -48.63 -14.63
CA ASP A 188 6.75 -49.25 -15.94
C ASP A 188 8.01 -50.01 -16.41
N THR A 189 9.20 -49.41 -16.22
CA THR A 189 10.48 -50.05 -16.53
C THR A 189 10.72 -51.32 -15.69
N ILE A 190 10.40 -51.27 -14.39
CA ILE A 190 10.53 -52.44 -13.49
C ILE A 190 9.59 -53.55 -13.97
N THR A 191 8.32 -53.25 -14.19
CA THR A 191 7.33 -54.26 -14.64
C THR A 191 7.72 -54.91 -15.97
N HIS A 192 8.23 -54.12 -16.92
CA HIS A 192 8.73 -54.65 -18.18
C HIS A 192 9.94 -55.58 -17.98
N THR A 193 10.87 -55.20 -17.10
CA THR A 193 12.04 -56.02 -16.80
C THR A 193 11.65 -57.32 -16.10
N GLU A 194 10.72 -57.27 -15.15
CA GLU A 194 10.17 -58.44 -14.46
C GLU A 194 9.51 -59.42 -15.45
N GLN A 195 8.72 -58.92 -16.41
CA GLN A 195 8.12 -59.74 -17.46
C GLN A 195 9.17 -60.43 -18.34
N ARG A 196 10.24 -59.72 -18.72
CA ARG A 196 11.35 -60.29 -19.50
C ARG A 196 12.09 -61.38 -18.73
N ILE A 197 12.33 -61.17 -17.43
CA ILE A 197 12.96 -62.17 -16.57
C ILE A 197 12.06 -63.40 -16.46
N ALA A 198 10.76 -63.23 -16.23
CA ALA A 198 9.82 -64.34 -16.15
C ALA A 198 9.79 -65.16 -17.45
N ALA A 199 9.71 -64.49 -18.62
CA ALA A 199 9.75 -65.17 -19.92
C ALA A 199 11.05 -65.95 -20.14
N ALA A 200 12.20 -65.36 -19.80
CA ALA A 200 13.49 -66.04 -19.91
C ALA A 200 13.59 -67.26 -18.98
N VAL A 201 13.05 -67.15 -17.75
CA VAL A 201 12.99 -68.25 -16.80
C VAL A 201 12.10 -69.38 -17.32
N ASP A 202 10.94 -69.06 -17.91
CA ASP A 202 10.03 -70.06 -18.48
C ASP A 202 10.63 -70.75 -19.71
N GLU A 203 11.33 -70.02 -20.58
CA GLU A 203 12.08 -70.58 -21.71
C GLU A 203 13.19 -71.53 -21.25
N TRP A 204 13.93 -71.13 -20.19
CA TRP A 204 14.96 -71.98 -19.60
C TRP A 204 14.37 -73.27 -19.02
N LYS A 205 13.25 -73.18 -18.30
CA LYS A 205 12.55 -74.35 -17.76
C LYS A 205 12.08 -75.29 -18.86
N ALA A 206 11.53 -74.76 -19.95
CA ALA A 206 11.10 -75.57 -21.10
C ALA A 206 12.30 -76.29 -21.74
N SER A 207 13.40 -75.59 -21.96
CA SER A 207 14.63 -76.17 -22.52
C SER A 207 15.22 -77.29 -21.65
N VAL A 208 15.18 -77.12 -20.32
CA VAL A 208 15.61 -78.14 -19.37
C VAL A 208 14.68 -79.35 -19.42
N ALA A 209 13.36 -79.15 -19.44
CA ALA A 209 12.39 -80.24 -19.56
C ALA A 209 12.55 -81.03 -20.87
N ASP A 210 12.81 -80.34 -21.99
CA ASP A 210 13.11 -80.97 -23.28
C ASP A 210 14.39 -81.81 -23.21
N LEU A 211 15.44 -81.31 -22.57
CA LEU A 211 16.69 -82.05 -22.36
C LEU A 211 16.46 -83.29 -21.47
N GLU A 212 15.71 -83.17 -20.38
CA GLU A 212 15.35 -84.30 -19.50
C GLU A 212 14.58 -85.38 -20.28
N SER A 213 13.66 -84.97 -21.16
CA SER A 213 12.92 -85.90 -22.02
C SER A 213 13.85 -86.60 -23.02
N PHE A 214 14.81 -85.88 -23.60
CA PHE A 214 15.79 -86.42 -24.54
C PHE A 214 16.74 -87.42 -23.86
N VAL A 215 17.26 -87.10 -22.68
CA VAL A 215 18.11 -87.99 -21.89
C VAL A 215 17.35 -89.25 -21.47
N SER A 216 16.08 -89.11 -21.07
CA SER A 216 15.22 -90.26 -20.73
C SER A 216 14.94 -91.17 -21.93
N SER A 217 14.96 -90.63 -23.15
CA SER A 217 14.84 -91.43 -24.39
C SER A 217 16.13 -92.15 -24.79
N LEU A 218 17.31 -91.65 -24.36
CA LEU A 218 18.61 -92.23 -24.67
C LEU A 218 19.05 -93.33 -23.69
N CYS A 219 18.45 -93.35 -22.51
CA CYS A 219 18.57 -94.44 -21.55
C CYS A 219 17.23 -95.20 -21.49
N PRO A 220 16.97 -96.17 -22.39
CA PRO A 220 15.95 -97.15 -22.07
C PRO A 220 16.39 -97.82 -20.77
N LEU A 221 15.49 -97.85 -19.79
CA LEU A 221 15.65 -98.67 -18.61
C LEU A 221 15.85 -100.11 -19.11
N GLU A 222 17.09 -100.61 -19.12
CA GLU A 222 17.33 -102.05 -19.18
C GLU A 222 16.82 -102.60 -17.85
N ASP A 223 15.55 -103.02 -17.86
CA ASP A 223 15.03 -103.95 -16.85
C ASP A 223 15.83 -105.26 -16.99
N PHE A 224 16.72 -105.49 -16.04
CA PHE A 224 17.31 -106.81 -15.72
C PHE A 224 16.95 -107.19 -14.28
#